data_AF-A0A6I4XVP9-F1
#
_entry.id   AF-A0A6I4XVP9-F1
#
_cell.length_a   1.000
_cell.length_b   1.000
_cell.length_c   1.000
_cell.angle_alpha   90.00
_cell.angle_beta   90.00
_cell.angle_gamma   90.00
#
_symmetry.space_group_name_H-M   'P 1'
#
loop_
_entity.id
_entity.type
_entity.pdbx_description
1 polymer ?
#
loop_
_entity_poly.entity_id
_entity_poly.type
_entity_poly.pdbx_seq_one_letter_code
_entity_poly.pdbx_strand_id
1 'polypeptide(L)'
;KNKSINYEAVLALVVKIFLGMFLYWIMNGFRHVSNFFPYNDVVTKVNQQGFYKFIYFVMNFTEGEFYGGLFTTLFLLIGGLIAWQLYRKNSKWQGFAIAGGSGAWPWVLASQLLSLFLTIYVFDFTRFFTKEVLWLPTFIVVVGTPPALTLVYGPGWKKLGTISLLSALFTFPFANWLNAQLMPLLNVPGTVSNVTTM
;
A
#
# COMPACT_ATOMS: atom_id res chain seq x y z
N LYS A 1 -35.61 -0.07 21.92
CA LYS A 1 -34.41 0.51 22.59
C LYS A 1 -33.89 1.61 21.66
N ASN A 2 -34.20 2.88 21.94
CA ASN A 2 -33.83 4.01 21.08
C ASN A 2 -32.30 4.17 21.13
N LYS A 3 -31.58 3.92 20.03
CA LYS A 3 -30.15 4.24 19.94
C LYS A 3 -30.04 5.76 19.86
N SER A 4 -29.67 6.41 20.95
CA SER A 4 -29.31 7.82 20.93
C SER A 4 -28.12 8.02 19.98
N ILE A 5 -28.23 9.03 19.12
CA ILE A 5 -27.15 9.39 18.19
C ILE A 5 -25.98 9.92 19.02
N ASN A 6 -24.78 9.37 18.81
CA ASN A 6 -23.56 9.86 19.45
C ASN A 6 -23.10 11.14 18.73
N TYR A 7 -23.38 12.30 19.34
CA TYR A 7 -23.06 13.62 18.78
C TYR A 7 -21.57 13.84 18.56
N GLU A 8 -20.68 13.23 19.37
CA GLU A 8 -19.23 13.33 19.16
C GLU A 8 -18.79 12.62 17.89
N ALA A 9 -19.37 11.44 17.61
CA ALA A 9 -19.10 10.71 16.39
C ALA A 9 -19.60 11.47 15.15
N VAL A 10 -20.78 12.11 15.25
CA VAL A 10 -21.31 12.96 14.18
C VAL A 10 -20.42 14.18 13.95
N LEU A 11 -19.99 14.86 15.01
CA LEU A 11 -19.08 16.01 14.91
C LEU A 11 -17.75 15.60 14.27
N ALA A 12 -17.16 14.48 14.68
CA ALA A 12 -15.93 13.96 14.09
C ALA A 12 -16.09 13.65 12.59
N LEU A 13 -17.23 13.10 12.18
CA LEU A 13 -17.54 12.86 10.77
C LEU A 13 -17.64 14.18 9.99
N VAL A 14 -18.38 15.16 10.51
CA VAL A 14 -18.54 16.49 9.88
C VAL A 14 -17.18 17.17 9.71
N VAL A 15 -16.37 17.19 10.77
CA VAL A 15 -15.01 17.77 10.72
C VAL A 15 -14.14 17.07 9.68
N LYS A 16 -14.19 15.74 9.59
CA LYS A 16 -13.44 14.98 8.56
C LYS A 16 -13.88 15.33 7.14
N ILE A 17 -15.19 15.45 6.90
CA ILE A 17 -15.72 15.83 5.59
C ILE A 17 -15.26 17.24 5.23
N PHE A 18 -15.41 18.20 6.14
CA PHE A 18 -14.99 19.58 5.91
C PHE A 18 -13.49 19.70 5.67
N LEU A 19 -12.66 19.05 6.49
CA LEU A 19 -11.21 19.05 6.32
C LEU A 19 -10.80 18.42 4.99
N GLY A 20 -11.40 17.28 4.62
CA GLY A 20 -11.14 16.62 3.34
C GLY A 20 -11.49 17.51 2.15
N MET A 21 -12.66 18.15 2.18
CA MET A 21 -13.06 19.11 1.16
C MET A 21 -12.10 20.30 1.12
N PHE A 22 -11.80 20.91 2.26
CA PHE A 22 -10.89 22.03 2.36
C PHE A 22 -9.51 21.73 1.77
N LEU A 23 -8.94 20.57 2.09
CA LEU A 23 -7.68 20.10 1.50
C LEU A 23 -7.81 19.90 -0.01
N TYR A 24 -8.89 19.32 -0.50
CA TYR A 24 -9.16 19.18 -1.93
C TYR A 24 -9.17 20.54 -2.65
N TRP A 25 -9.87 21.54 -2.12
CA TRP A 25 -9.93 22.88 -2.70
C TRP A 25 -8.55 23.56 -2.72
N ILE A 26 -7.79 23.44 -1.64
CA ILE A 26 -6.40 23.92 -1.59
C ILE A 26 -5.55 23.23 -2.65
N MET A 27 -5.65 21.90 -2.76
CA MET A 27 -4.90 21.12 -3.74
C MET A 27 -5.23 21.53 -5.17
N ASN A 28 -6.50 21.81 -5.46
CA ASN A 28 -6.95 22.27 -6.78
C ASN A 28 -6.47 23.69 -7.12
N GLY A 29 -6.09 24.49 -6.10
CA GLY A 29 -5.49 25.82 -6.27
C GLY A 29 -4.02 25.79 -6.68
N PHE A 30 -3.32 24.66 -6.52
CA PHE A 30 -1.93 24.53 -6.95
C PHE A 30 -1.82 24.19 -8.44
N ARG A 31 -1.04 24.98 -9.19
CA ARG A 31 -0.65 24.62 -10.56
C ARG A 31 0.33 23.43 -10.49
N HIS A 32 0.09 22.38 -11.27
CA HIS A 32 1.07 21.31 -11.45
C HIS A 32 2.32 21.84 -12.16
N VAL A 33 3.42 21.96 -11.42
CA VAL A 33 4.68 22.54 -11.92
C VAL A 33 5.61 21.48 -12.49
N SER A 34 5.58 20.25 -11.96
CA SER A 34 6.37 19.12 -12.47
C SER A 34 5.88 17.77 -11.93
N ASN A 35 6.06 16.72 -12.72
CA ASN A 35 5.88 15.34 -12.27
C ASN A 35 7.26 14.74 -11.97
N PHE A 36 7.58 14.59 -10.68
CA PHE A 36 8.79 13.90 -10.25
C PHE A 36 8.58 12.39 -10.38
N PHE A 37 9.29 11.75 -11.32
CA PHE A 37 9.19 10.33 -11.65
C PHE A 37 7.76 9.90 -12.02
N PRO A 38 7.24 10.32 -13.19
CA PRO A 38 5.93 9.88 -13.69
C PRO A 38 5.86 8.35 -13.73
N TYR A 39 4.74 7.77 -13.30
CA TYR A 39 4.57 6.32 -13.21
C TYR A 39 4.93 5.59 -14.52
N ASN A 40 4.43 6.08 -15.66
CA ASN A 40 4.70 5.49 -16.97
C ASN A 40 6.20 5.53 -17.33
N ASP A 41 6.91 6.60 -16.98
CA ASP A 41 8.35 6.71 -17.22
C ASP A 41 9.13 5.73 -16.33
N VAL A 42 8.66 5.49 -15.12
CA VAL A 42 9.26 4.53 -14.19
C VAL A 42 9.09 3.11 -14.70
N VAL A 43 7.86 2.72 -15.02
CA VAL A 43 7.53 1.37 -15.48
C VAL A 43 8.25 1.02 -16.78
N THR A 44 8.32 1.94 -17.75
CA THR A 44 9.02 1.69 -19.02
C THR A 44 10.53 1.46 -18.86
N LYS A 45 11.14 2.00 -17.80
CA LYS A 45 12.58 1.88 -17.51
C LYS A 45 12.91 0.85 -16.42
N VAL A 46 11.90 0.27 -15.78
CA VAL A 46 12.05 -0.57 -14.57
C VAL A 46 12.94 -1.80 -14.79
N ASN A 47 12.85 -2.42 -15.97
CA ASN A 47 13.63 -3.61 -16.30
C ASN A 47 15.00 -3.29 -16.91
N GLN A 48 15.25 -2.02 -17.26
CA GLN A 48 16.47 -1.58 -17.94
C GLN A 48 17.45 -0.89 -16.98
N GLN A 49 16.92 -0.21 -15.95
CA GLN A 49 17.70 0.63 -15.07
C GLN A 49 17.38 0.33 -13.60
N GLY A 50 18.38 -0.16 -12.85
CA GLY A 50 18.22 -0.53 -11.45
C GLY A 50 17.72 0.61 -10.55
N PHE A 51 18.06 1.86 -10.88
CA PHE A 51 17.54 3.04 -10.19
C PHE A 51 16.02 3.16 -10.33
N TYR A 52 15.46 3.02 -11.54
CA TYR A 52 14.02 3.06 -11.74
C TYR A 52 13.31 1.85 -11.11
N LYS A 53 13.98 0.70 -11.03
CA LYS A 53 13.48 -0.46 -10.27
C LYS A 53 13.36 -0.17 -8.78
N PHE A 54 14.33 0.55 -8.21
CA PHE A 54 14.26 1.01 -6.83
C PHE A 54 13.14 2.04 -6.62
N ILE A 55 13.00 3.01 -7.53
CA ILE A 55 11.88 3.97 -7.47
C ILE A 55 10.54 3.25 -7.52
N TYR A 56 10.37 2.27 -8.42
CA TYR A 56 9.18 1.43 -8.50
C TYR A 56 8.93 0.66 -7.20
N PHE A 57 9.97 0.06 -6.62
CA PHE A 57 9.88 -0.61 -5.30
C PHE A 57 9.34 0.32 -4.22
N VAL A 58 9.76 1.59 -4.19
CA VAL A 58 9.22 2.56 -3.21
C VAL A 58 7.79 2.97 -3.56
N MET A 59 7.46 3.18 -4.84
CA MET A 59 6.11 3.57 -5.28
C MET A 59 5.03 2.54 -4.90
N ASN A 60 5.37 1.26 -4.83
CA ASN A 60 4.43 0.18 -4.49
C ASN A 60 3.72 0.39 -3.14
N PHE A 61 4.29 1.15 -2.20
CA PHE A 61 3.62 1.43 -0.92
C PHE A 61 2.39 2.34 -1.02
N THR A 62 2.22 3.05 -2.13
CA THR A 62 1.08 3.95 -2.37
C THR A 62 0.35 3.63 -3.68
N GLU A 63 0.70 2.49 -4.29
CA GLU A 63 0.10 2.02 -5.53
C GLU A 63 -1.25 1.33 -5.30
N GLY A 64 -1.49 0.81 -4.09
CA GLY A 64 -2.79 0.26 -3.70
C GLY A 64 -3.92 1.31 -3.69
N GLU A 65 -3.57 2.57 -3.49
CA GLU A 65 -4.45 3.73 -3.59
C GLU A 65 -4.50 4.32 -5.00
N PHE A 66 -3.87 3.66 -5.98
CA PHE A 66 -3.76 4.09 -7.39
C PHE A 66 -2.99 5.41 -7.60
N TYR A 67 -2.09 5.78 -6.68
CA TYR A 67 -1.20 6.93 -6.84
C TYR A 67 0.22 6.54 -7.26
N GLY A 68 0.82 5.58 -6.56
CA GLY A 68 2.19 5.11 -6.81
C GLY A 68 3.22 6.23 -6.86
N GLY A 69 3.43 6.96 -5.76
CA GLY A 69 4.29 8.15 -5.73
C GLY A 69 5.49 8.01 -4.81
N LEU A 70 6.69 8.41 -5.28
CA LEU A 70 7.91 8.36 -4.47
C LEU A 70 7.77 9.16 -3.16
N PHE A 71 7.42 10.44 -3.27
CA PHE A 71 7.27 11.31 -2.10
C PHE A 71 6.06 10.94 -1.24
N THR A 72 4.97 10.49 -1.87
CA THR A 72 3.78 9.99 -1.16
C THR A 72 4.15 8.83 -0.26
N THR A 73 4.90 7.85 -0.76
CA THR A 73 5.40 6.73 0.06
C THR A 73 6.32 7.23 1.18
N LEU A 74 7.25 8.15 0.88
CA LEU A 74 8.18 8.65 1.91
C LEU A 74 7.42 9.30 3.08
N PHE A 75 6.47 10.18 2.80
CA PHE A 75 5.66 10.81 3.84
C PHE A 75 4.75 9.80 4.56
N LEU A 76 4.23 8.79 3.86
CA LEU A 76 3.47 7.70 4.47
C LEU A 76 4.32 6.92 5.48
N LEU A 77 5.53 6.52 5.11
CA LEU A 77 6.44 5.76 5.98
C LEU A 77 6.91 6.58 7.19
N ILE A 78 7.23 7.87 6.97
CA ILE A 78 7.57 8.80 8.06
C ILE A 78 6.37 8.97 9.01
N GLY A 79 5.17 9.17 8.47
CA GLY A 79 3.95 9.27 9.26
C GLY A 79 3.67 8.01 10.08
N GLY A 80 3.84 6.83 9.48
CA GLY A 80 3.73 5.54 10.16
C GLY A 80 4.75 5.38 11.30
N LEU A 81 5.99 5.79 11.07
CA LEU A 81 7.04 5.75 12.10
C LEU A 81 6.71 6.69 13.27
N ILE A 82 6.27 7.91 12.99
CA ILE A 82 5.84 8.88 14.00
C ILE A 82 4.65 8.32 14.81
N ALA A 83 3.64 7.78 14.13
CA ALA A 83 2.47 7.18 14.76
C ALA A 83 2.87 6.01 15.67
N TRP A 84 3.77 5.13 15.22
CA TRP A 84 4.29 4.02 16.03
C TRP A 84 5.04 4.51 17.27
N GLN A 85 5.88 5.54 17.14
CA GLN A 85 6.64 6.09 18.28
C GLN A 85 5.71 6.75 19.30
N LEU A 86 4.70 7.49 18.84
CA LEU A 86 3.70 8.09 19.72
C LEU A 86 2.87 7.01 20.44
N TYR A 87 2.50 5.94 19.73
CA TYR A 87 1.82 4.78 20.31
C TYR A 87 2.66 4.10 21.40
N ARG A 88 3.92 3.75 21.11
CA ARG A 88 4.81 3.12 22.09
C ARG A 88 5.03 3.96 23.35
N LYS A 89 5.02 5.28 23.22
CA LYS A 89 5.21 6.22 24.35
C LYS A 89 3.92 6.51 25.10
N ASN A 90 2.80 5.87 24.74
CA ASN A 90 1.47 6.16 25.25
C ASN A 90 1.14 7.67 25.23
N SER A 91 1.51 8.33 24.13
CA SER A 91 1.37 9.78 24.01
C SER A 91 -0.11 10.18 23.88
N LYS A 92 -0.51 11.30 24.50
CA LYS A 92 -1.83 11.91 24.30
C LYS A 92 -2.11 12.30 22.84
N TRP A 93 -1.06 12.39 22.01
CA TRP A 93 -1.14 12.74 20.60
C TRP A 93 -1.12 11.53 19.66
N GLN A 94 -1.16 10.30 20.18
CA GLN A 94 -1.05 9.09 19.36
C GLN A 94 -2.21 8.89 18.37
N GLY A 95 -3.33 9.60 18.57
CA GLY A 95 -4.53 9.41 17.75
C GLY A 95 -5.12 8.02 17.99
N PHE A 96 -5.18 7.21 16.94
CA PHE A 96 -5.66 5.82 17.00
C PHE A 96 -4.50 4.84 16.97
N ALA A 97 -4.70 3.67 17.59
CA ALA A 97 -3.71 2.62 17.61
C ALA A 97 -3.50 2.03 16.21
N ILE A 98 -2.27 2.08 15.69
CA ILE A 98 -1.89 1.42 14.44
C ILE A 98 -1.58 -0.06 14.67
N ALA A 99 -1.55 -0.85 13.59
CA ALA A 99 -1.27 -2.30 13.66
C ALA A 99 -2.20 -3.03 14.65
N GLY A 100 -3.48 -2.63 14.70
CA GLY A 100 -4.48 -3.17 15.63
C GLY A 100 -4.15 -2.97 17.12
N GLY A 101 -3.26 -2.04 17.47
CA GLY A 101 -2.78 -1.86 18.85
C GLY A 101 -1.80 -2.93 19.35
N SER A 102 -1.35 -3.84 18.47
CA SER A 102 -0.37 -4.86 18.85
C SER A 102 1.04 -4.31 19.13
N GLY A 103 1.33 -3.08 18.68
CA GLY A 103 2.70 -2.54 18.66
C GLY A 103 3.63 -3.20 17.64
N ALA A 104 3.11 -4.14 16.82
CA ALA A 104 3.88 -4.92 15.86
C ALA A 104 4.16 -4.18 14.53
N TRP A 105 3.93 -2.87 14.45
CA TRP A 105 4.15 -2.08 13.23
C TRP A 105 5.53 -2.28 12.58
N PRO A 106 6.66 -2.36 13.30
CA PRO A 106 7.96 -2.63 12.69
C PRO A 106 8.02 -4.00 12.00
N TRP A 107 7.35 -5.01 12.56
CA TRP A 107 7.29 -6.34 11.98
C TRP A 107 6.37 -6.38 10.75
N VAL A 108 5.27 -5.63 10.79
CA VAL A 108 4.39 -5.44 9.63
C VAL A 108 5.19 -4.81 8.49
N LEU A 109 5.88 -3.68 8.75
CA LEU A 109 6.72 -3.01 7.77
C LEU A 109 7.83 -3.93 7.24
N ALA A 110 8.50 -4.69 8.12
CA ALA A 110 9.51 -5.65 7.71
C ALA A 110 8.94 -6.73 6.78
N SER A 111 7.74 -7.26 7.04
CA SER A 111 7.11 -8.25 6.16
C SER A 111 6.70 -7.67 4.81
N GLN A 112 6.18 -6.44 4.78
CA GLN A 112 5.84 -5.75 3.53
C GLN A 112 7.11 -5.53 2.68
N LEU A 113 8.18 -5.00 3.29
CA LEU A 113 9.45 -4.75 2.62
C LEU A 113 10.08 -6.05 2.09
N LEU A 114 10.12 -7.10 2.90
CA LEU A 114 10.73 -8.37 2.51
C LEU A 114 9.91 -9.07 1.42
N SER A 115 8.58 -9.14 1.54
CA SER A 115 7.73 -9.70 0.49
C SER A 115 7.85 -8.93 -0.82
N LEU A 116 7.86 -7.60 -0.75
CA LEU A 116 8.00 -6.76 -1.94
C LEU A 116 9.38 -6.94 -2.58
N PHE A 117 10.43 -7.08 -1.75
CA PHE A 117 11.78 -7.33 -2.24
C PHE A 117 11.85 -8.67 -2.99
N LEU A 118 11.28 -9.73 -2.41
CA LEU A 118 11.18 -11.03 -3.07
C LEU A 118 10.39 -10.93 -4.39
N THR A 119 9.27 -10.21 -4.38
CA THR A 119 8.40 -9.99 -5.55
C THR A 119 9.13 -9.28 -6.70
N ILE A 120 9.86 -8.21 -6.40
CA ILE A 120 10.48 -7.33 -7.40
C ILE A 120 11.88 -7.79 -7.82
N TYR A 121 12.71 -8.24 -6.88
CA TYR A 121 14.14 -8.50 -7.13
C TYR A 121 14.49 -9.98 -7.24
N VAL A 122 13.79 -10.87 -6.51
CA VAL A 122 14.11 -12.31 -6.51
C VAL A 122 13.29 -13.04 -7.56
N PHE A 123 11.97 -12.92 -7.52
CA PHE A 123 11.06 -13.51 -8.49
C PHE A 123 10.93 -12.69 -9.76
N ASP A 124 11.38 -11.44 -9.72
CA ASP A 124 11.45 -10.53 -10.87
C ASP A 124 10.13 -10.42 -11.63
N PHE A 125 9.02 -10.23 -10.91
CA PHE A 125 7.71 -10.11 -11.54
C PHE A 125 7.54 -8.83 -12.37
N THR A 126 8.44 -7.85 -12.23
CA THR A 126 8.48 -6.68 -13.12
C THR A 126 8.78 -7.06 -14.57
N ARG A 127 9.31 -8.26 -14.85
CA ARG A 127 9.49 -8.76 -16.23
C ARG A 127 8.19 -8.88 -17.02
N PHE A 128 7.04 -8.91 -16.35
CA PHE A 128 5.73 -8.98 -17.00
C PHE A 128 5.24 -7.64 -17.55
N PHE A 129 5.95 -6.54 -17.29
CA PHE A 129 5.69 -5.28 -17.98
C PHE A 129 6.00 -5.42 -19.47
N THR A 130 5.05 -5.01 -20.31
CA THR A 130 5.20 -4.94 -21.78
C THR A 130 4.77 -3.56 -22.27
N LYS A 131 4.76 -3.32 -23.59
CA LYS A 131 4.25 -2.06 -24.13
C LYS A 131 2.73 -1.92 -23.93
N GLU A 132 2.04 -3.04 -23.81
CA GLU A 132 0.59 -3.15 -23.64
C GLU A 132 0.20 -3.28 -22.17
N VAL A 133 1.09 -3.84 -21.34
CA VAL A 133 0.90 -4.02 -19.90
C VAL A 133 1.79 -3.03 -19.16
N LEU A 134 1.20 -1.88 -18.79
CA LEU A 134 1.88 -0.81 -18.05
C LEU A 134 1.58 -0.84 -16.54
N TRP A 135 0.80 -1.80 -16.07
CA TRP A 135 0.40 -1.87 -14.67
C TRP A 135 0.40 -3.32 -14.20
N LEU A 136 0.97 -3.56 -13.01
CA LEU A 136 1.11 -4.89 -12.43
C LEU A 136 0.68 -4.87 -10.95
N PRO A 137 0.01 -5.94 -10.47
CA PRO A 137 -0.50 -5.98 -9.10
C PRO A 137 0.59 -6.32 -8.05
N THR A 138 1.80 -5.76 -8.17
CA THR A 138 2.92 -6.08 -7.27
C THR A 138 2.75 -5.51 -5.86
N PHE A 139 2.03 -4.41 -5.70
CA PHE A 139 1.82 -3.76 -4.40
C PHE A 139 0.91 -4.55 -3.45
N ILE A 140 0.23 -5.61 -3.91
CA ILE A 140 -0.69 -6.36 -3.05
C ILE A 140 0.07 -7.03 -1.90
N VAL A 141 1.35 -7.36 -2.08
CA VAL A 141 2.18 -7.82 -0.94
C VAL A 141 2.43 -6.72 0.09
N VAL A 142 2.20 -5.46 -0.23
CA VAL A 142 2.22 -4.37 0.76
C VAL A 142 0.90 -4.28 1.50
N VAL A 143 -0.24 -4.43 0.83
CA VAL A 143 -1.56 -4.13 1.42
C VAL A 143 -2.39 -5.35 1.85
N GLY A 144 -2.00 -6.56 1.43
CA GLY A 144 -2.77 -7.79 1.65
C GLY A 144 -2.13 -8.76 2.65
N THR A 145 -1.60 -9.88 2.15
CA THR A 145 -1.22 -11.02 3.00
C THR A 145 -0.10 -10.76 4.01
N PRO A 146 1.01 -10.03 3.72
CA PRO A 146 2.07 -9.82 4.71
C PRO A 146 1.63 -9.08 5.98
N PRO A 147 0.95 -7.91 5.92
CA PRO A 147 0.47 -7.25 7.13
C PRO A 147 -0.55 -8.11 7.88
N ALA A 148 -1.49 -8.76 7.17
CA ALA A 148 -2.51 -9.59 7.80
C ALA A 148 -1.92 -10.78 8.58
N LEU A 149 -1.06 -11.57 7.95
CA LEU A 149 -0.46 -12.75 8.57
C LEU A 149 0.52 -12.38 9.69
N THR A 150 1.25 -11.27 9.55
CA THR A 150 2.12 -10.78 10.62
C THR A 150 1.32 -10.37 11.86
N LEU A 151 0.14 -9.78 11.69
CA LEU A 151 -0.74 -9.43 12.82
C LEU A 151 -1.37 -10.68 13.45
N VAL A 152 -1.77 -11.67 12.65
CA VAL A 152 -2.38 -12.92 13.14
C VAL A 152 -1.37 -13.79 13.89
N TYR A 153 -0.18 -14.00 13.32
CA TYR A 153 0.83 -14.89 13.90
C TYR A 153 1.81 -14.17 14.84
N GLY A 154 1.78 -12.84 14.86
CA GLY A 154 2.64 -12.01 15.68
C GLY A 154 4.11 -11.96 15.21
N PRO A 155 4.95 -11.21 15.94
CA PRO A 155 6.35 -10.98 15.56
C PRO A 155 7.22 -12.24 15.62
N GLY A 156 8.33 -12.24 14.86
CA GLY A 156 9.39 -13.24 14.92
C GLY A 156 10.09 -13.49 13.57
N TRP A 157 11.41 -13.70 13.60
CA TRP A 157 12.24 -13.85 12.40
C TRP A 157 11.85 -15.02 11.49
N LYS A 158 11.59 -16.20 12.08
CA LYS A 158 11.12 -17.38 11.32
C LYS A 158 9.80 -17.10 10.62
N LYS A 159 8.85 -16.49 11.34
CA LYS A 159 7.53 -16.11 10.81
C LYS A 159 7.67 -15.07 9.70
N LEU A 160 8.49 -14.04 9.91
CA LEU A 160 8.79 -13.01 8.91
C LEU A 160 9.27 -13.65 7.60
N GLY A 161 10.23 -14.57 7.67
CA GLY A 161 10.73 -15.28 6.48
C GLY A 161 9.64 -16.09 5.78
N THR A 162 8.93 -16.95 6.53
CA THR A 162 7.87 -17.81 5.97
C THR A 162 6.71 -17.00 5.38
N ILE A 163 6.17 -16.04 6.13
CA ILE A 163 5.10 -15.15 5.67
C ILE A 163 5.55 -14.42 4.41
N SER A 164 6.78 -13.88 4.42
CA SER A 164 7.21 -13.03 3.33
C SER A 164 7.39 -13.81 2.03
N LEU A 165 7.98 -15.01 2.13
CA LEU A 165 8.20 -15.90 1.01
C LEU A 165 6.90 -16.44 0.42
N LEU A 166 6.01 -16.97 1.26
CA LEU A 166 4.72 -17.50 0.81
C LEU A 166 3.85 -16.41 0.19
N SER A 167 3.84 -15.21 0.79
CA SER A 167 3.09 -14.07 0.24
C SER A 167 3.65 -13.63 -1.10
N ALA A 168 4.97 -13.53 -1.25
CA ALA A 168 5.58 -13.17 -2.53
C ALA A 168 5.27 -14.21 -3.63
N LEU A 169 5.29 -15.50 -3.30
CA LEU A 169 4.98 -16.59 -4.24
C LEU A 169 3.50 -16.67 -4.63
N PHE A 170 2.58 -16.33 -3.73
CA PHE A 170 1.15 -16.53 -3.97
C PHE A 170 0.46 -15.26 -4.45
N THR A 171 0.72 -14.13 -3.79
CA THR A 171 -0.10 -12.92 -3.93
C THR A 171 -0.04 -12.33 -5.34
N PHE A 172 1.17 -12.07 -5.87
CA PHE A 172 1.29 -11.52 -7.22
C PHE A 172 0.75 -12.49 -8.29
N PRO A 173 1.17 -13.78 -8.34
CA PRO A 173 0.66 -14.69 -9.38
C PRO A 173 -0.85 -14.86 -9.34
N PHE A 174 -1.44 -14.95 -8.14
CA PHE A 174 -2.89 -15.08 -7.98
C PHE A 174 -3.63 -13.84 -8.46
N ALA A 175 -3.19 -12.64 -8.05
CA ALA A 175 -3.82 -11.39 -8.47
C ALA A 175 -3.63 -11.10 -9.96
N ASN A 176 -2.47 -11.44 -10.51
CA ASN A 176 -2.22 -11.32 -11.94
C ASN A 176 -3.09 -12.31 -12.74
N TRP A 177 -3.27 -13.53 -12.24
CA TRP A 177 -4.18 -14.51 -12.85
C TRP A 177 -5.65 -14.04 -12.81
N LEU A 178 -6.13 -13.52 -11.68
CA LEU A 178 -7.48 -12.96 -11.58
C LEU A 178 -7.69 -11.83 -12.59
N ASN A 179 -6.73 -10.90 -12.68
CA ASN A 179 -6.75 -9.80 -13.64
C ASN A 179 -6.74 -10.28 -15.10
N ALA A 180 -5.91 -11.27 -15.43
CA ALA A 180 -5.74 -11.72 -16.81
C ALA A 180 -6.82 -12.71 -17.28
N GLN A 181 -7.42 -13.48 -16.37
CA GLN A 181 -8.32 -14.59 -16.72
C GLN A 181 -9.75 -14.34 -16.26
N LEU A 182 -9.97 -13.94 -15.00
CA LEU A 182 -11.32 -13.83 -14.45
C LEU A 182 -12.01 -12.51 -14.81
N MET A 183 -11.31 -11.37 -14.68
CA MET A 183 -11.92 -10.05 -14.94
C MET A 183 -12.44 -9.91 -16.37
N PRO A 184 -11.72 -10.37 -17.42
CA PRO A 184 -12.23 -10.33 -18.79
C PRO A 184 -13.48 -11.19 -18.99
N LEU A 185 -13.54 -12.36 -18.36
CA LEU A 185 -14.72 -13.25 -18.44
C LEU A 185 -15.97 -12.62 -17.81
N LEU A 186 -15.78 -11.86 -16.72
CA LEU A 186 -16.86 -11.17 -16.03
C LEU A 186 -17.19 -9.80 -16.64
N ASN A 187 -16.44 -9.35 -17.63
CA ASN A 187 -16.54 -8.02 -18.25
C ASN A 187 -16.50 -6.87 -17.21
N VAL A 188 -15.64 -7.01 -16.20
CA VAL A 188 -15.43 -6.00 -15.15
C VAL A 188 -14.02 -5.41 -15.25
N PRO A 189 -13.82 -4.16 -14.80
CA PRO A 189 -12.49 -3.54 -14.81
C PRO A 189 -11.49 -4.30 -13.92
N GLY A 190 -10.21 -4.34 -14.32
CA GLY A 190 -9.14 -4.98 -13.55
C GLY A 190 -8.96 -4.42 -12.13
N THR A 191 -9.39 -3.17 -11.88
CA THR A 191 -9.42 -2.58 -10.53
C THR A 191 -10.23 -3.41 -9.53
N VAL A 192 -11.24 -4.16 -9.99
CA VAL A 192 -12.05 -5.05 -9.13
C VAL A 192 -11.23 -6.21 -8.60
N SER A 193 -10.41 -6.84 -9.44
CA SER A 193 -9.51 -7.93 -9.03
C SER A 193 -8.56 -7.45 -7.95
N ASN A 194 -8.00 -6.25 -8.13
CA ASN A 194 -7.04 -5.68 -7.18
C ASN A 194 -7.65 -5.56 -5.78
N VAL A 195 -8.83 -4.94 -5.67
CA VAL A 195 -9.55 -4.80 -4.39
C VAL A 195 -9.93 -6.16 -3.81
N THR A 196 -10.27 -7.14 -4.65
CA THR A 196 -10.62 -8.49 -4.20
C THR A 196 -9.43 -9.23 -3.57
N THR A 197 -8.22 -8.88 -3.97
CA THR A 197 -6.98 -9.52 -3.51
C THR A 197 -6.24 -8.80 -2.39
N MET A 198 -6.68 -7.59 -2.03
CA MET A 198 -6.21 -6.84 -0.86
C MET A 198 -6.90 -7.38 0.40
#